data_AF-A0A9Q2D0Y3-F1
#
_entry.id   AF-A0A9Q2D0Y3-F1
#
_cell.length_a   1.000
_cell.length_b   1.000
_cell.length_c   1.000
_cell.angle_alpha   90.00
_cell.angle_beta   90.00
_cell.angle_gamma   90.00
#
_symmetry.space_group_name_H-M   'P 1'
#
loop_
_entity.id
_entity.type
_entity.pdbx_description
1 polymer ?
#
loop_
_entity_poly.entity_id
_entity_poly.type
_entity_poly.pdbx_seq_one_letter_code
_entity_poly.pdbx_strand_id
1 'polypeptide(L)'
;MNKKKEENKRNWNIYILTEENKRKIGKLILNSNTTQTLKYAETHYVFMHENSIYKIKKPYMQSKKPFSMIDDNKKEIAIHEGTDYLSTKRKIKILNSDGDSFDASIILVMSVIKYIS
;
A
#
# COMPACT_ATOMS: atom_id res chain seq x y z
N MET A 1 -23.11 -24.43 8.90
CA MET A 1 -22.30 -24.09 7.70
C MET A 1 -21.92 -22.62 7.76
N ASN A 2 -20.75 -22.25 7.20
CA ASN A 2 -20.22 -20.88 7.03
C ASN A 2 -19.33 -20.24 8.13
N LYS A 3 -18.41 -21.00 8.75
CA LYS A 3 -17.25 -20.44 9.48
C LYS A 3 -15.91 -20.52 8.72
N LYS A 4 -15.90 -20.96 7.46
CA LYS A 4 -14.67 -21.23 6.67
C LYS A 4 -14.38 -20.22 5.53
N LYS A 5 -15.08 -19.09 5.44
CA LYS A 5 -14.96 -18.13 4.30
C LYS A 5 -14.26 -16.80 4.60
N GLU A 6 -13.79 -16.59 5.82
CA GLU A 6 -12.76 -15.59 6.15
C GLU A 6 -11.55 -16.45 6.58
N GLU A 7 -10.37 -16.43 5.96
CA GLU A 7 -9.47 -15.29 5.77
C GLU A 7 -8.42 -15.60 4.67
N ASN A 8 -8.81 -15.71 3.39
CA ASN A 8 -7.80 -15.52 2.34
C ASN A 8 -7.54 -14.02 2.20
N LYS A 9 -6.73 -13.46 3.11
CA LYS A 9 -6.25 -12.07 3.00
C LYS A 9 -5.64 -11.89 1.62
N ARG A 10 -6.08 -10.84 0.91
CA ARG A 10 -5.60 -10.56 -0.45
C ARG A 10 -4.13 -10.14 -0.37
N ASN A 11 -3.29 -10.88 -1.09
CA ASN A 11 -1.85 -10.71 -1.07
C ASN A 11 -1.35 -10.49 -2.50
N TRP A 12 -0.53 -9.47 -2.71
CA TRP A 12 0.11 -9.18 -3.98
C TRP A 12 1.62 -9.29 -3.80
N ASN A 13 2.27 -10.19 -4.54
CA ASN A 13 3.73 -10.28 -4.54
C ASN A 13 4.30 -9.20 -5.46
N ILE A 14 5.40 -8.57 -5.04
CA ILE A 14 6.09 -7.53 -5.80
C ILE A 14 7.42 -8.10 -6.31
N TYR A 15 7.67 -7.89 -7.60
CA TYR A 15 8.83 -8.43 -8.29
C TYR A 15 9.56 -7.33 -9.05
N ILE A 16 10.87 -7.48 -9.16
CA ILE A 16 11.68 -6.84 -10.20
C ILE A 16 11.72 -7.81 -11.38
N LEU A 17 11.51 -7.26 -12.57
CA LEU A 17 11.59 -7.99 -13.83
C LEU A 17 12.76 -7.45 -14.63
N THR A 18 13.62 -8.35 -15.09
CA THR A 18 14.62 -8.08 -16.14
C THR A 18 14.31 -8.98 -17.34
N GLU A 19 15.03 -8.82 -18.44
CA GLU A 19 14.83 -9.67 -19.63
C GLU A 19 15.03 -11.16 -19.33
N GLU A 20 15.94 -11.48 -18.41
CA GLU A 20 16.35 -12.85 -18.10
C GLU A 20 15.82 -13.37 -16.76
N ASN A 21 15.33 -12.51 -15.87
CA ASN A 21 15.06 -12.89 -14.49
C ASN A 21 13.82 -12.22 -13.88
N LYS A 22 13.23 -12.92 -12.91
CA LYS A 22 12.14 -12.45 -12.07
C LYS A 22 12.51 -12.65 -10.61
N ARG A 23 12.83 -11.56 -9.91
CA ARG A 23 13.21 -11.58 -8.50
C ARG A 23 12.10 -11.00 -7.64
N LYS A 24 11.63 -11.76 -6.63
CA LYS A 24 10.67 -11.25 -5.64
C LYS A 24 11.39 -10.30 -4.68
N ILE A 25 10.84 -9.11 -4.47
CA ILE A 25 11.39 -8.09 -3.55
C ILE A 25 10.47 -7.77 -2.39
N GLY A 26 9.20 -8.17 -2.48
CA GLY A 26 8.26 -7.85 -1.41
C GLY A 26 6.87 -8.42 -1.61
N LYS A 27 5.96 -8.00 -0.73
CA LYS A 27 4.53 -8.29 -0.83
C LYS A 27 3.70 -7.18 -0.19
N LEU A 28 2.55 -6.91 -0.79
CA LEU A 28 1.49 -6.07 -0.23
C LEU A 28 0.36 -6.97 0.27
N ILE A 29 -0.13 -6.72 1.47
CA ILE A 29 -1.18 -7.50 2.13
C ILE A 29 -2.32 -6.56 2.50
N LEU A 30 -3.54 -6.89 2.10
CA LEU A 30 -4.75 -6.29 2.67
C LEU A 30 -5.01 -6.93 4.04
N ASN A 31 -4.83 -6.16 5.10
CA ASN A 31 -4.89 -6.67 6.48
C ASN A 31 -6.25 -6.44 7.16
N SER A 32 -7.03 -5.44 6.72
CA SER A 32 -8.39 -5.22 7.23
C SER A 32 -9.43 -6.06 6.48
N ASN A 33 -10.46 -6.51 7.20
CA ASN A 33 -11.65 -7.11 6.59
C ASN A 33 -12.76 -6.05 6.36
N THR A 34 -13.88 -6.45 5.75
CA THR A 34 -15.01 -5.55 5.47
C THR A 34 -15.57 -4.91 6.74
N THR A 35 -15.76 -5.68 7.81
CA THR A 35 -16.30 -5.20 9.09
C THR A 35 -15.42 -4.11 9.71
N GLN A 36 -14.11 -4.34 9.75
CA GLN A 36 -13.13 -3.35 10.23
C GLN A 36 -13.12 -2.11 9.33
N THR A 37 -13.15 -2.31 8.02
CA THR A 37 -13.10 -1.21 7.05
C THR A 37 -14.30 -0.27 7.17
N LEU A 38 -15.49 -0.83 7.36
CA LEU A 38 -16.72 -0.05 7.58
C LEU A 38 -16.73 0.63 8.96
N LYS A 39 -16.29 -0.07 10.01
CA LYS A 39 -16.27 0.47 11.38
C LYS A 39 -15.32 1.65 11.53
N TYR A 40 -14.13 1.58 10.94
CA TYR A 40 -13.09 2.60 11.08
C TYR A 40 -13.04 3.57 9.90
N ALA A 41 -13.86 3.36 8.86
CA ALA A 41 -13.84 4.11 7.61
C ALA A 41 -12.44 4.16 6.94
N GLU A 42 -11.64 3.11 7.14
CA GLU A 42 -10.27 2.98 6.61
C GLU A 42 -9.93 1.53 6.26
N THR A 43 -9.16 1.35 5.18
CA THR A 43 -8.62 0.07 4.74
C THR A 43 -7.15 -0.02 5.15
N HIS A 44 -6.76 -1.10 5.81
CA HIS A 44 -5.39 -1.29 6.32
C HIS A 44 -4.60 -2.21 5.40
N TYR A 45 -3.41 -1.75 5.03
CA TYR A 45 -2.46 -2.54 4.25
C TYR A 45 -1.14 -2.67 5.01
N VAL A 46 -0.44 -3.77 4.73
CA VAL A 46 0.94 -4.00 5.15
C VAL A 46 1.78 -4.23 3.91
N PHE A 47 2.82 -3.43 3.73
CA PHE A 47 3.83 -3.61 2.70
C PHE A 47 5.10 -4.17 3.34
N MET A 48 5.53 -5.33 2.88
CA MET A 48 6.80 -5.94 3.27
C MET A 48 7.76 -5.81 2.09
N HIS A 49 8.87 -5.11 2.29
CA HIS A 49 9.94 -4.95 1.31
C HIS A 49 11.21 -5.53 1.91
N GLU A 50 11.73 -6.60 1.32
CA GLU A 50 12.87 -7.35 1.86
C GLU A 50 12.67 -7.67 3.36
N ASN A 51 13.46 -7.05 4.24
CA ASN A 51 13.41 -7.25 5.70
C ASN A 51 12.62 -6.16 6.47
N SER A 52 11.99 -5.24 5.75
CA SER A 52 11.30 -4.09 6.34
C SER A 52 9.78 -4.21 6.20
N ILE A 53 9.05 -3.72 7.20
CA ILE A 53 7.59 -3.73 7.26
C ILE A 53 7.07 -2.30 7.36
N TYR A 54 6.08 -2.00 6.52
CA TYR A 54 5.43 -0.70 6.46
C TYR A 54 3.92 -0.87 6.57
N LYS A 55 3.27 0.03 7.29
CA LYS A 55 1.82 0.06 7.49
C LYS A 55 1.22 1.22 6.72
N ILE A 56 0.06 0.99 6.12
CA ILE A 56 -0.65 2.01 5.35
C ILE A 56 -2.12 1.99 5.76
N LYS A 57 -2.65 3.18 6.10
CA LYS A 57 -4.07 3.38 6.40
C LYS A 57 -4.69 4.24 5.32
N LYS A 58 -5.46 3.61 4.44
CA LYS A 58 -6.13 4.31 3.33
C LYS A 58 -7.58 4.62 3.73
N PRO A 59 -8.03 5.88 3.67
CA PRO A 59 -9.43 6.24 3.87
C PRO A 59 -10.36 5.46 2.92
N TYR A 60 -11.39 4.81 3.47
CA TYR A 60 -12.35 4.02 2.71
C TYR A 60 -13.34 4.93 1.95
N MET A 61 -13.57 4.65 0.67
CA MET A 61 -14.38 5.45 -0.27
C MET A 61 -13.99 6.93 -0.43
N GLN A 62 -13.00 7.42 0.32
CA GLN A 62 -12.53 8.80 0.31
C GLN A 62 -11.26 8.89 -0.52
N SER A 63 -11.43 8.56 -1.80
CA SER A 63 -10.32 8.35 -2.73
C SER A 63 -9.44 9.59 -2.94
N LYS A 64 -9.94 10.79 -2.59
CA LYS A 64 -9.22 12.07 -2.67
C LYS A 64 -8.42 12.41 -1.42
N LYS A 65 -8.67 11.73 -0.29
CA LYS A 65 -7.95 12.04 0.95
C LYS A 65 -6.52 11.53 0.91
N PRO A 66 -5.59 12.27 1.52
CA PRO A 66 -4.23 11.80 1.64
C PRO A 66 -4.16 10.57 2.55
N PHE A 67 -3.14 9.77 2.33
CA PHE A 67 -2.78 8.66 3.20
C PHE A 67 -1.27 8.47 3.16
N SER A 68 -0.73 7.87 4.21
CA SER A 68 0.70 7.69 4.34
C SER A 68 1.11 6.26 4.63
N MET A 69 2.36 5.99 4.28
CA MET A 69 3.10 4.78 4.61
C MET A 69 4.01 5.10 5.79
N ILE A 70 3.87 4.33 6.86
CA ILE A 70 4.69 4.45 8.07
C ILE A 70 5.51 3.20 8.30
N ASP A 71 6.70 3.33 8.85
CA ASP A 71 7.51 2.20 9.31
C ASP A 71 7.07 1.70 10.70
N ASP A 72 7.77 0.70 11.22
CA ASP A 72 7.49 0.16 12.56
C ASP A 72 7.80 1.14 13.71
N ASN A 73 8.67 2.12 13.48
CA ASN A 73 8.97 3.20 14.41
C ASN A 73 7.95 4.34 14.34
N LYS A 74 6.87 4.17 13.56
CA LYS A 74 5.84 5.19 13.28
C LYS A 74 6.39 6.43 12.55
N LYS A 75 7.56 6.33 11.92
CA LYS A 75 8.10 7.36 11.05
C LYS A 75 7.38 7.29 9.71
N GLU A 76 6.98 8.45 9.20
CA GLU A 76 6.37 8.56 7.88
C GLU A 76 7.45 8.42 6.79
N ILE A 77 7.23 7.48 5.88
CA ILE A 77 8.17 7.14 4.81
C ILE A 77 7.71 7.75 3.48
N ALA A 78 6.40 7.73 3.23
CA ALA A 78 5.84 8.35 2.04
C ALA A 78 4.39 8.81 2.26
N ILE A 79 3.99 9.84 1.52
CA ILE A 79 2.65 10.42 1.55
C ILE A 79 2.08 10.41 0.13
N HIS A 80 0.84 9.95 -0.01
CA HIS A 80 0.03 10.21 -1.20
C HIS A 80 -0.82 11.45 -0.91
N GLU A 81 -0.50 12.60 -1.53
CA GLU A 81 -1.03 13.93 -1.18
C GLU A 81 -2.44 14.22 -1.72
N GLY A 82 -3.25 13.18 -1.95
CA GLY A 82 -4.56 13.31 -2.59
C GLY A 82 -4.45 13.57 -4.09
N THR A 83 -5.58 13.82 -4.74
CA THR A 83 -5.64 14.08 -6.19
C THR A 83 -6.36 15.39 -6.45
N ASP A 84 -5.75 16.26 -7.24
CA ASP A 84 -6.32 17.57 -7.57
C ASP A 84 -7.60 17.41 -8.41
N TYR A 85 -8.55 18.34 -8.28
CA TYR A 85 -9.93 18.19 -8.83
C TYR A 85 -9.97 17.99 -10.35
N LEU A 86 -8.93 18.43 -11.06
CA LEU A 86 -8.82 18.46 -12.51
C LEU A 86 -7.74 17.52 -13.07
N SER A 87 -6.99 16.79 -12.23
CA SER A 87 -5.85 16.00 -12.70
C SER A 87 -5.93 14.54 -12.28
N THR A 88 -5.51 13.63 -13.18
CA THR A 88 -5.23 12.22 -12.85
C THR A 88 -3.83 12.04 -12.27
N LYS A 89 -3.05 13.12 -12.15
CA LYS A 89 -1.68 13.08 -11.63
C LYS A 89 -1.71 12.79 -10.13
N ARG A 90 -1.05 11.71 -9.75
CA ARG A 90 -0.84 11.33 -8.34
C ARG A 90 0.38 12.08 -7.83
N LYS A 91 0.23 12.75 -6.69
CA LYS A 91 1.35 13.31 -5.96
C LYS A 91 1.73 12.33 -4.86
N ILE A 92 2.86 11.65 -5.07
CA ILE A 92 3.47 10.77 -4.06
C ILE A 92 4.79 11.44 -3.66
N LYS A 93 4.91 11.75 -2.38
CA LYS A 93 6.11 12.33 -1.79
C LYS A 93 6.82 11.27 -0.96
N ILE A 94 8.05 10.93 -1.33
CA ILE A 94 8.92 10.03 -0.55
C ILE A 94 9.74 10.91 0.40
N LEU A 95 9.64 10.62 1.70
CA LEU A 95 10.27 11.40 2.76
C LEU A 95 11.60 10.78 3.22
N ASN A 96 11.73 9.46 3.07
CA ASN A 96 12.93 8.73 3.43
C ASN A 96 13.22 7.72 2.32
N SER A 97 14.20 8.02 1.48
CA SER A 97 14.64 7.16 0.39
C SER A 97 15.72 6.19 0.88
N ASP A 98 15.67 4.97 0.35
CA ASP A 98 16.66 3.90 0.60
C ASP A 98 17.15 3.30 -0.73
N GLY A 99 17.03 4.08 -1.83
CA GLY A 99 17.47 3.73 -3.17
C GLY A 99 16.33 3.56 -4.20
N ASP A 100 16.70 3.53 -5.49
CA ASP A 100 15.75 3.60 -6.61
C ASP A 100 14.73 2.46 -6.62
N SER A 101 15.18 1.23 -6.34
CA SER A 101 14.30 0.06 -6.27
C SER A 101 13.26 0.19 -5.16
N PHE A 102 13.69 0.73 -4.02
CA PHE A 102 12.81 0.96 -2.89
C PHE A 102 11.78 2.04 -3.22
N ASP A 103 12.23 3.18 -3.75
CA ASP A 103 11.37 4.30 -4.11
C ASP A 103 10.34 3.92 -5.19
N ALA A 104 10.78 3.17 -6.21
CA ALA A 104 9.89 2.62 -7.23
C ALA A 104 8.82 1.68 -6.64
N SER A 105 9.21 0.85 -5.66
CA SER A 105 8.28 -0.05 -4.97
C SER A 105 7.23 0.72 -4.15
N ILE A 106 7.62 1.82 -3.48
CA ILE A 106 6.70 2.72 -2.78
C ILE A 106 5.70 3.32 -3.76
N ILE A 107 6.19 3.89 -4.87
CA ILE A 107 5.35 4.51 -5.90
C ILE A 107 4.33 3.51 -6.43
N LEU A 108 4.77 2.29 -6.74
CA LEU A 108 3.90 1.19 -7.19
C LEU A 108 2.84 0.86 -6.13
N VAL A 109 3.24 0.63 -4.88
CA VAL A 109 2.31 0.26 -3.80
C VAL A 109 1.27 1.34 -3.57
N MET A 110 1.68 2.59 -3.39
CA MET A 110 0.76 3.72 -3.14
C MET A 110 -0.18 3.96 -4.33
N SER A 111 0.32 3.76 -5.55
CA SER A 111 -0.47 3.81 -6.78
C SER A 111 -1.53 2.71 -6.85
N VAL A 112 -1.17 1.49 -6.46
CA VAL A 112 -2.04 0.32 -6.55
C VAL A 112 -3.15 0.36 -5.50
N ILE A 113 -2.82 0.66 -4.23
CA ILE A 113 -3.82 0.68 -3.15
C ILE A 113 -4.90 1.73 -3.35
N LYS A 114 -4.64 2.77 -4.14
CA LYS A 114 -5.65 3.75 -4.58
C LYS A 114 -6.88 3.07 -5.21
N TYR A 115 -6.65 2.02 -6.01
CA TYR A 115 -7.69 1.32 -6.79
C TYR A 115 -8.21 0.06 -6.10
N ILE A 116 -7.49 -0.46 -5.12
CA ILE A 116 -7.97 -1.59 -4.33
C ILE A 116 -9.05 -1.08 -3.37
N SER A 117 -10.27 -1.58 -3.57
CA SER A 117 -11.45 -1.39 -2.70
C SER A 117 -11.67 -2.60 -1.80
#